data_AF-A0A2J7Q1K3-F1
#
_entry.id   AF-A0A2J7Q1K3-F1
#
_cell.length_a   1.000
_cell.length_b   1.000
_cell.length_c   1.000
_cell.angle_alpha   90.00
_cell.angle_beta   90.00
_cell.angle_gamma   90.00
#
_symmetry.space_group_name_H-M   'P 1'
#
loop_
_entity.id
_entity.type
_entity.pdbx_description
1 polymer ?
#
loop_
_entity_poly.entity_id
_entity_poly.type
_entity_poly.pdbx_seq_one_letter_code
_entity_poly.pdbx_strand_id
1 'polypeptide(L)'
;MEITTTASHPFEKCSLDIVGPLVESESGNKYILTFQDELSKFIVATPLPQKDGKTVAKAFVLNIVLKFGAPAKILTDRGSDFLSNLFKNVCKLLRIRKMQTTAFHPESNGSLERSHRVLAEYLRHYVSKDQRNSDEFVLNAVYVYNTTTHTRTATKFTPFELVYGFKSEVPFTLTHSPSIQYNYEDYLTELKGRLQTGTKWQDRNKSYARKRATNSMTRG
;
A
#
# COMPACT_ATOMS: atom_id res chain seq x y z
N MET A 1 -7.70 33.97 -6.29
CA MET A 1 -6.32 33.60 -5.96
C MET A 1 -6.36 32.88 -4.62
N GLU A 2 -6.35 31.55 -4.58
CA GLU A 2 -6.16 30.84 -3.30
C GLU A 2 -4.67 30.59 -3.13
N ILE A 3 -4.03 31.51 -2.41
CA ILE A 3 -2.78 31.24 -1.71
C ILE A 3 -3.00 29.96 -0.91
N THR A 4 -2.23 28.89 -1.19
CA THR A 4 -2.27 27.66 -0.40
C THR A 4 -1.78 28.01 1.00
N THR A 5 -2.70 28.38 1.89
CA THR A 5 -2.39 28.64 3.28
C THR A 5 -1.77 27.39 3.91
N THR A 6 -0.89 27.52 4.89
CA THR A 6 -0.44 26.34 5.65
C THR A 6 -1.62 25.79 6.45
N ALA A 7 -1.77 24.46 6.54
CA ALA A 7 -2.77 23.85 7.42
C ALA A 7 -2.47 24.22 8.89
N SER A 8 -3.52 24.53 9.65
CA SER A 8 -3.45 24.97 11.05
C SER A 8 -3.58 23.83 12.06
N HIS A 9 -4.24 22.74 11.67
CA HIS A 9 -4.38 21.53 12.49
C HIS A 9 -4.34 20.26 11.61
N PRO A 10 -4.05 19.08 12.20
CA PRO A 10 -4.09 17.82 11.48
C PRO A 10 -5.46 17.59 10.83
N PHE A 11 -5.45 17.02 9.64
CA PHE A 11 -6.61 16.69 8.83
C PHE A 11 -7.40 17.90 8.29
N GLU A 12 -6.88 19.13 8.37
CA GLU A 12 -7.50 20.28 7.72
C GLU A 12 -7.38 20.17 6.18
N LYS A 13 -6.17 19.85 5.72
CA LYS A 13 -5.81 19.77 4.31
C LYS A 13 -5.17 18.42 4.05
N CYS A 14 -5.82 17.66 3.20
CA CYS A 14 -5.40 16.31 2.92
C CYS A 14 -5.38 16.04 1.43
N SER A 15 -4.65 15.02 1.08
CA SER A 15 -4.48 14.57 -0.29
C SER A 15 -4.99 13.16 -0.41
N LEU A 16 -5.70 12.87 -1.50
CA LEU A 16 -6.32 11.59 -1.76
C LEU A 16 -5.94 11.11 -3.15
N ASP A 17 -5.39 9.91 -3.24
CA ASP A 17 -4.89 9.31 -4.48
C ASP A 17 -5.15 7.79 -4.52
N ILE A 18 -5.15 7.20 -5.72
CA ILE A 18 -5.33 5.75 -5.94
C ILE A 18 -4.09 5.18 -6.61
N VAL A 19 -3.44 4.23 -5.95
CA VAL A 19 -2.32 3.48 -6.50
C VAL A 19 -2.83 2.20 -7.17
N GLY A 20 -2.44 1.98 -8.42
CA GLY A 20 -2.68 0.72 -9.14
C GLY A 20 -2.87 0.91 -10.65
N PRO A 21 -3.27 -0.15 -11.38
CA PRO A 21 -3.54 -1.50 -10.87
C PRO A 21 -2.27 -2.19 -10.34
N LEU A 22 -2.44 -2.93 -9.25
CA LEU A 22 -1.44 -3.81 -8.64
C LEU A 22 -1.78 -5.28 -8.95
N VAL A 23 -0.90 -6.20 -8.58
CA VAL A 23 -1.24 -7.62 -8.54
C VAL A 23 -2.38 -7.83 -7.56
N GLU A 24 -3.38 -8.61 -7.96
CA GLU A 24 -4.55 -8.89 -7.15
C GLU A 24 -4.18 -9.70 -5.91
N SER A 25 -4.55 -9.20 -4.73
CA SER A 25 -4.41 -9.90 -3.44
C SER A 25 -5.33 -11.14 -3.39
N GLU A 26 -5.15 -12.04 -2.42
CA GLU A 26 -6.13 -13.10 -2.15
C GLU A 26 -7.54 -12.59 -1.82
N SER A 27 -7.65 -11.38 -1.26
CA SER A 27 -8.92 -10.71 -0.97
C SER A 27 -9.57 -10.02 -2.19
N GLY A 28 -8.99 -10.16 -3.39
CA GLY A 28 -9.48 -9.53 -4.62
C GLY A 28 -9.15 -8.04 -4.78
N ASN A 29 -8.29 -7.47 -3.93
CA ASN A 29 -7.86 -6.07 -4.00
C ASN A 29 -6.74 -5.88 -5.02
N LYS A 30 -6.87 -4.84 -5.86
CA LYS A 30 -5.91 -4.49 -6.93
C LYS A 30 -5.59 -3.00 -6.99
N TYR A 31 -6.16 -2.21 -6.09
CA TYR A 31 -5.87 -0.79 -5.93
C TYR A 31 -5.67 -0.46 -4.45
N ILE A 32 -5.04 0.67 -4.18
CA ILE A 32 -4.89 1.19 -2.82
C ILE A 32 -5.34 2.65 -2.84
N LEU A 33 -6.38 2.97 -2.07
CA LEU A 33 -6.74 4.34 -1.74
C LEU A 33 -5.77 4.87 -0.69
N THR A 34 -5.05 5.93 -1.02
CA THR A 34 -4.09 6.59 -0.13
C THR A 34 -4.62 7.96 0.27
N PHE A 35 -4.56 8.24 1.56
CA PHE A 35 -4.93 9.53 2.14
C PHE A 35 -3.78 10.03 2.99
N GLN A 36 -3.34 11.25 2.74
CA GLN A 36 -2.22 11.85 3.44
C GLN A 36 -2.61 13.21 4.00
N ASP A 37 -2.34 13.43 5.28
CA ASP A 37 -2.45 14.75 5.90
C ASP A 37 -1.25 15.63 5.53
N GLU A 38 -1.49 16.86 5.11
CA GLU A 38 -0.44 17.76 4.64
C GLU A 38 0.46 18.24 5.80
N LEU A 39 -0.10 18.42 6.99
CA LEU A 39 0.60 18.97 8.15
C LEU A 39 1.47 17.92 8.84
N SER A 40 0.84 16.86 9.35
CA SER A 40 1.51 15.79 10.11
C SER A 40 2.25 14.79 9.22
N LYS A 41 1.95 14.79 7.91
CA LYS A 41 2.34 13.74 6.95
C LYS A 41 1.74 12.38 7.25
N PHE A 42 0.77 12.27 8.16
CA PHE A 42 0.14 11.01 8.52
C PHE A 42 -0.59 10.38 7.33
N ILE A 43 -0.43 9.07 7.17
CA ILE A 43 -0.94 8.33 6.02
C ILE A 43 -1.97 7.30 6.47
N VAL A 44 -3.02 7.17 5.66
CA VAL A 44 -3.98 6.08 5.71
C VAL A 44 -3.98 5.42 4.33
N ALA A 45 -3.86 4.10 4.28
CA ALA A 45 -4.05 3.32 3.07
C ALA A 45 -5.23 2.35 3.24
N THR A 46 -5.99 2.14 2.17
CA THR A 46 -7.10 1.18 2.15
C THR A 46 -7.04 0.41 0.83
N PRO A 47 -6.78 -0.90 0.87
CA PRO A 47 -6.88 -1.75 -0.32
C PRO A 47 -8.31 -1.75 -0.88
N LEU A 48 -8.43 -1.73 -2.21
CA LEU A 48 -9.70 -1.72 -2.94
C LEU A 48 -9.72 -2.75 -4.07
N PRO A 49 -10.86 -3.41 -4.31
CA PRO A 49 -11.04 -4.32 -5.44
C PRO A 49 -11.22 -3.57 -6.76
N GLN A 50 -11.68 -2.33 -6.70
CA GLN A 50 -11.95 -1.50 -7.87
C GLN A 50 -11.89 -0.03 -7.49
N LYS A 51 -11.57 0.79 -8.47
CA LYS A 51 -11.44 2.24 -8.32
C LYS A 51 -12.74 3.00 -8.62
N ASP A 52 -13.88 2.34 -8.77
CA ASP A 52 -15.14 3.03 -9.07
C ASP A 52 -15.59 3.97 -7.94
N GLY A 53 -16.42 4.95 -8.30
CA GLY A 53 -16.85 6.01 -7.37
C GLY A 53 -17.57 5.51 -6.11
N LYS A 54 -18.30 4.39 -6.16
CA LYS A 54 -19.01 3.84 -4.99
C LYS A 54 -18.03 3.20 -4.03
N THR A 55 -17.12 2.38 -4.54
CA THR A 55 -16.09 1.72 -3.74
C THR A 55 -15.19 2.75 -3.06
N VAL A 56 -14.73 3.74 -3.83
CA VAL A 56 -13.87 4.83 -3.32
C VAL A 56 -14.60 5.70 -2.29
N ALA A 57 -15.84 6.12 -2.54
CA ALA A 57 -16.59 6.94 -1.59
C ALA A 57 -16.87 6.19 -0.28
N LYS A 58 -17.22 4.90 -0.36
CA LYS A 58 -17.43 4.05 0.82
C LYS A 58 -16.14 3.93 1.63
N ALA A 59 -15.02 3.62 0.97
CA ALA A 59 -13.73 3.49 1.63
C ALA A 59 -13.29 4.80 2.28
N PHE A 60 -13.46 5.93 1.59
CA PHE A 60 -13.17 7.26 2.11
C PHE A 60 -13.96 7.56 3.38
N VAL A 61 -15.28 7.34 3.37
CA VAL A 61 -16.11 7.62 4.56
C VAL A 61 -15.72 6.71 5.72
N LEU A 62 -15.65 5.40 5.49
CA LEU A 62 -15.45 4.42 6.57
C LEU A 62 -14.05 4.48 7.20
N ASN A 63 -13.01 4.69 6.39
CA ASN A 63 -11.63 4.59 6.87
C ASN A 63 -11.00 5.94 7.20
N ILE A 64 -11.59 7.05 6.76
CA ILE A 64 -11.04 8.38 6.99
C ILE A 64 -12.04 9.23 7.77
N VAL A 65 -13.20 9.54 7.19
CA VAL A 65 -14.15 10.49 7.79
C VAL A 65 -14.64 10.05 9.16
N LEU A 66 -15.00 8.77 9.30
CA LEU A 66 -15.50 8.26 10.59
C LEU A 66 -14.41 8.13 11.67
N LYS A 67 -13.13 8.14 11.29
CA LYS A 67 -12.01 7.96 12.23
C LYS A 67 -11.35 9.28 12.62
N PHE A 68 -11.19 10.20 11.66
CA PHE A 68 -10.43 11.44 11.82
C PHE A 68 -11.27 12.70 11.62
N GLY A 69 -12.54 12.56 11.25
CA GLY A 69 -13.40 13.67 10.86
C GLY A 69 -13.30 14.02 9.38
N ALA A 70 -14.21 14.87 8.92
CA ALA A 70 -14.20 15.36 7.55
C ALA A 70 -13.15 16.47 7.39
N PRO A 71 -12.20 16.35 6.43
CA PRO A 71 -11.23 17.41 6.19
C PRO A 71 -11.89 18.65 5.57
N ALA A 72 -11.33 19.83 5.81
CA ALA A 72 -11.83 21.05 5.20
C ALA A 72 -11.55 21.09 3.69
N LYS A 73 -10.37 20.62 3.28
CA LYS A 73 -9.94 20.58 1.87
C LYS A 73 -9.35 19.22 1.52
N ILE A 74 -9.77 18.67 0.38
CA ILE A 74 -9.15 17.48 -0.22
C ILE A 74 -8.57 17.85 -1.56
N LEU A 75 -7.28 17.59 -1.74
CA LEU A 75 -6.63 17.61 -3.03
C LEU A 75 -6.68 16.22 -3.67
N THR A 76 -7.16 16.14 -4.90
CA THR A 76 -7.13 14.92 -5.71
C THR A 76 -6.45 15.20 -7.04
N ASP A 77 -5.77 14.19 -7.61
CA ASP A 77 -5.30 14.28 -8.98
C ASP A 77 -6.49 14.35 -9.99
N ARG A 78 -6.24 14.89 -11.17
CA ARG A 78 -7.21 15.05 -12.27
C ARG A 78 -7.52 13.75 -13.00
N GLY A 79 -6.64 12.75 -12.93
CA GLY A 79 -6.75 11.50 -13.69
C GLY A 79 -7.62 10.40 -13.08
N SER A 80 -8.05 10.54 -11.82
CA SER A 80 -8.63 9.43 -11.04
C SER A 80 -10.14 9.54 -10.83
N ASP A 81 -10.76 8.39 -10.56
CA ASP A 81 -12.19 8.10 -10.43
C ASP A 81 -12.94 8.93 -9.36
N PHE A 82 -12.23 9.80 -8.66
CA PHE A 82 -12.77 10.85 -7.78
C PHE A 82 -13.62 11.89 -8.51
N LEU A 83 -13.65 11.86 -9.85
CA LEU A 83 -14.54 12.68 -10.67
C LEU A 83 -16.00 12.20 -10.67
N SER A 84 -16.29 11.01 -10.12
CA SER A 84 -17.66 10.51 -10.05
C SER A 84 -18.60 11.50 -9.35
N ASN A 85 -19.83 11.63 -9.87
CA ASN A 85 -20.85 12.47 -9.25
C ASN A 85 -21.14 12.05 -7.81
N LEU A 86 -21.00 10.76 -7.51
CA LEU A 86 -21.15 10.23 -6.17
C LEU A 86 -20.11 10.82 -5.20
N PHE A 87 -18.83 10.76 -5.54
CA PHE A 87 -17.78 11.30 -4.67
C PHE A 87 -17.93 12.82 -4.48
N LYS A 88 -18.29 13.55 -5.55
CA LYS A 88 -18.60 14.99 -5.46
C LYS A 88 -19.76 15.27 -4.51
N ASN A 89 -20.84 14.47 -4.57
CA ASN A 89 -21.99 14.60 -3.69
C ASN A 89 -21.64 14.29 -2.23
N VAL A 90 -20.79 13.30 -1.98
CA VAL A 90 -20.28 12.99 -0.63
C VAL A 90 -19.46 14.16 -0.08
N CYS A 91 -18.54 14.72 -0.88
CA CYS A 91 -17.80 15.93 -0.48
C CYS A 91 -18.74 17.09 -0.18
N LYS A 92 -19.76 17.33 -1.01
CA LYS A 92 -20.76 18.39 -0.80
C LYS A 92 -21.56 18.18 0.48
N LEU A 93 -21.99 16.95 0.75
CA LEU A 93 -22.73 16.59 1.97
C LEU A 93 -21.89 16.86 3.22
N LEU A 94 -20.62 16.49 3.18
CA LEU A 94 -19.67 16.66 4.28
C LEU A 94 -19.03 18.07 4.33
N ARG A 95 -19.45 18.98 3.44
CA ARG A 95 -18.91 20.35 3.29
C ARG A 95 -17.39 20.39 3.04
N ILE A 96 -16.87 19.36 2.40
CA ILE A 96 -15.46 19.24 2.01
C ILE A 96 -15.23 20.01 0.72
N ARG A 97 -14.27 20.94 0.74
CA ARG A 97 -13.86 21.64 -0.47
C ARG A 97 -12.87 20.78 -1.25
N LYS A 98 -13.35 20.22 -2.36
CA LYS A 98 -12.48 19.50 -3.30
C LYS A 98 -11.62 20.49 -4.09
N MET A 99 -10.31 20.31 -4.03
CA MET A 99 -9.33 20.98 -4.87
C MET A 99 -8.80 19.97 -5.88
N GLN A 100 -8.60 20.43 -7.11
CA GLN A 100 -7.89 19.66 -8.13
C GLN A 100 -6.57 20.32 -8.40
N THR A 101 -5.52 19.52 -8.58
CA THR A 101 -4.22 20.01 -9.01
C THR A 101 -4.37 20.77 -10.34
N THR A 102 -4.25 22.09 -10.30
CA THR A 102 -4.13 22.89 -11.52
C THR A 102 -2.68 22.86 -11.98
N ALA A 103 -2.42 22.63 -13.28
CA ALA A 103 -1.09 22.66 -13.90
C ALA A 103 -0.29 23.97 -13.68
N PHE A 104 -0.90 24.99 -13.06
CA PHE A 104 -0.39 26.35 -12.96
C PHE A 104 0.34 26.70 -11.64
N HIS A 105 0.40 25.81 -10.64
CA HIS A 105 1.13 26.05 -9.38
C HIS A 105 2.12 24.91 -9.05
N PRO A 106 3.27 24.87 -9.73
CA PRO A 106 4.24 23.78 -9.62
C PRO A 106 4.94 23.66 -8.26
N GLU A 107 5.03 24.73 -7.46
CA GLU A 107 5.76 24.68 -6.18
C GLU A 107 5.02 23.91 -5.08
N SER A 108 3.75 24.25 -4.81
CA SER A 108 2.94 23.52 -3.82
C SER A 108 2.53 22.14 -4.31
N ASN A 109 2.15 22.01 -5.60
CA ASN A 109 1.81 20.72 -6.17
C ASN A 109 3.03 19.80 -6.24
N GLY A 110 4.22 20.31 -6.56
CA GLY A 110 5.42 19.49 -6.72
C GLY A 110 5.87 18.81 -5.43
N SER A 111 5.69 19.43 -4.25
CA SER A 111 5.99 18.78 -2.97
C SER A 111 5.05 17.60 -2.70
N LEU A 112 3.77 17.80 -3.01
CA LEU A 112 2.70 16.85 -2.75
C LEU A 112 2.71 15.69 -3.77
N GLU A 113 2.88 15.99 -5.06
CA GLU A 113 3.09 15.01 -6.12
C GLU A 113 4.32 14.14 -5.85
N ARG A 114 5.43 14.75 -5.39
CA ARG A 114 6.61 13.98 -4.96
C ARG A 114 6.32 13.11 -3.75
N SER A 115 5.60 13.62 -2.76
CA SER A 115 5.24 12.86 -1.55
C SER A 115 4.37 11.64 -1.88
N HIS A 116 3.34 11.83 -2.72
CA HIS A 116 2.49 10.75 -3.19
C HIS A 116 3.22 9.75 -4.08
N ARG A 117 4.10 10.23 -4.97
CA ARG A 117 4.92 9.35 -5.81
C ARG A 117 5.83 8.46 -4.96
N VAL A 118 6.49 9.04 -3.96
CA VAL A 118 7.35 8.30 -3.02
C VAL A 118 6.52 7.30 -2.21
N LEU A 119 5.33 7.69 -1.72
CA LEU A 119 4.42 6.79 -1.04
C LEU A 119 3.98 5.62 -1.93
N ALA A 120 3.58 5.92 -3.16
CA ALA A 120 3.14 4.90 -4.11
C ALA A 120 4.28 3.94 -4.46
N GLU A 121 5.51 4.44 -4.60
CA GLU A 121 6.70 3.61 -4.82
C GLU A 121 7.04 2.75 -3.61
N TYR A 122 6.97 3.33 -2.41
CA TYR A 122 7.12 2.63 -1.14
C TYR A 122 6.12 1.48 -1.03
N LEU A 123 4.82 1.75 -1.21
CA LEU A 123 3.77 0.71 -1.15
C LEU A 123 3.95 -0.36 -2.23
N ARG A 124 4.32 0.01 -3.47
CA ARG A 124 4.62 -0.96 -4.53
C ARG A 124 5.77 -1.90 -4.18
N HIS A 125 6.77 -1.43 -3.45
CA HIS A 125 7.89 -2.27 -3.02
C HIS A 125 7.43 -3.42 -2.11
N TYR A 126 6.56 -3.13 -1.13
CA TYR A 126 6.05 -4.14 -0.18
C TYR A 126 5.12 -5.16 -0.83
N VAL A 127 4.34 -4.75 -1.84
CA VAL A 127 3.40 -5.65 -2.55
C VAL A 127 4.13 -6.64 -3.48
N SER A 128 5.37 -6.35 -3.89
CA SER A 128 6.07 -7.15 -4.91
C SER A 128 6.71 -8.47 -4.42
N LYS A 129 6.96 -8.63 -3.11
CA LYS A 129 7.77 -9.75 -2.58
C LYS A 129 6.96 -10.99 -2.18
N ASP A 130 5.73 -10.83 -1.69
CA ASP A 130 4.87 -11.95 -1.32
C ASP A 130 3.40 -11.56 -1.58
N GLN A 131 2.84 -12.07 -2.68
CA GLN A 131 1.64 -11.52 -3.31
C GLN A 131 0.34 -11.92 -2.59
N ARG A 132 0.41 -12.92 -1.71
CA ARG A 132 -0.77 -13.49 -1.05
C ARG A 132 -1.38 -12.56 0.00
N ASN A 133 -0.52 -11.87 0.76
CA ASN A 133 -0.93 -11.00 1.89
C ASN A 133 -0.67 -9.51 1.61
N SER A 134 -0.73 -9.09 0.34
CA SER A 134 -0.38 -7.73 -0.07
C SER A 134 -1.13 -6.63 0.70
N ASP A 135 -2.39 -6.89 1.07
CA ASP A 135 -3.21 -5.99 1.88
C ASP A 135 -2.65 -5.77 3.29
N GLU A 136 -2.26 -6.85 3.98
CA GLU A 136 -1.68 -6.77 5.31
C GLU A 136 -0.32 -6.07 5.27
N PHE A 137 0.49 -6.35 4.25
CA PHE A 137 1.77 -5.67 4.05
C PHE A 137 1.59 -4.17 3.84
N VAL A 138 0.56 -3.74 3.11
CA VAL A 138 0.23 -2.32 2.94
C VAL A 138 -0.11 -1.67 4.28
N LEU A 139 -0.93 -2.33 5.10
CA LEU A 139 -1.29 -1.81 6.42
C LEU A 139 -0.07 -1.75 7.36
N ASN A 140 0.78 -2.77 7.35
CA ASN A 140 2.03 -2.82 8.11
C ASN A 140 2.99 -1.71 7.67
N ALA A 141 3.14 -1.51 6.36
CA ALA A 141 3.99 -0.46 5.80
C ALA A 141 3.51 0.94 6.20
N VAL A 142 2.20 1.18 6.20
CA VAL A 142 1.62 2.46 6.69
C VAL A 142 1.87 2.66 8.18
N TYR A 143 1.73 1.62 9.00
CA TYR A 143 2.02 1.70 10.42
C TYR A 143 3.50 2.07 10.67
N VAL A 144 4.43 1.39 9.99
CA VAL A 144 5.87 1.68 10.07
C VAL A 144 6.16 3.10 9.60
N TYR A 145 5.56 3.55 8.50
CA TYR A 145 5.72 4.93 8.02
C TYR A 145 5.28 5.94 9.09
N ASN A 146 4.08 5.78 9.65
CA ASN A 146 3.53 6.73 10.61
C ASN A 146 4.29 6.76 11.94
N THR A 147 4.98 5.67 12.31
CA THR A 147 5.75 5.54 13.56
C THR A 147 7.25 5.79 13.37
N THR A 148 7.71 6.05 12.15
CA THR A 148 9.12 6.35 11.86
C THR A 148 9.35 7.86 11.79
N THR A 149 10.45 8.33 12.36
CA THR A 149 10.85 9.73 12.27
C THR A 149 11.28 10.06 10.84
N HIS A 150 10.61 11.01 10.19
CA HIS A 150 11.02 11.48 8.86
C HIS A 150 12.16 12.49 8.98
N THR A 151 13.33 12.12 8.45
CA THR A 151 14.54 12.97 8.44
C THR A 151 14.37 14.28 7.67
N ARG A 152 13.34 14.37 6.82
CA ARG A 152 13.01 15.57 6.01
C ARG A 152 12.01 16.51 6.66
N THR A 153 11.37 16.14 7.77
CA THR A 153 10.39 17.00 8.44
C THR A 153 11.11 17.85 9.49
N ALA A 154 10.91 19.17 9.44
CA ALA A 154 11.57 20.12 10.34
C ALA A 154 11.34 19.86 11.84
N THR A 155 10.33 19.06 12.18
CA THR A 155 9.80 18.90 13.53
C THR A 155 10.43 17.77 14.35
N LYS A 156 11.24 16.87 13.76
CA LYS A 156 11.81 15.66 14.41
C LYS A 156 10.78 14.70 15.04
N PHE A 157 9.49 14.95 14.88
CA PHE A 157 8.40 14.10 15.36
C PHE A 157 7.95 13.13 14.27
N THR A 158 7.39 11.99 14.69
CA THR A 158 6.73 11.04 13.80
C THR A 158 5.33 11.55 13.41
N PRO A 159 4.79 11.15 12.24
CA PRO A 159 3.41 11.48 11.90
C PRO A 159 2.39 11.03 12.98
N PHE A 160 2.63 9.87 13.60
CA PHE A 160 1.80 9.36 14.68
C PHE A 160 1.81 10.29 15.90
N GLU A 161 2.98 10.75 16.34
CA GLU A 161 3.10 11.70 17.45
C GLU A 161 2.36 13.00 17.18
N LEU A 162 2.44 13.51 15.95
CA LEU A 162 1.77 14.75 15.55
C LEU A 162 0.25 14.63 15.51
N VAL A 163 -0.29 13.44 15.27
CA VAL A 163 -1.74 13.19 15.23
C VAL A 163 -2.30 12.86 16.61
N TYR A 164 -1.63 11.98 17.35
CA TYR A 164 -2.17 11.42 18.59
C TYR A 164 -1.63 12.10 19.86
N GLY A 165 -0.56 12.90 19.76
CA GLY A 165 0.02 13.62 20.88
C GLY A 165 0.88 12.76 21.83
N PHE A 166 1.13 11.49 21.48
CA PHE A 166 2.02 10.60 22.22
C PHE A 166 2.87 9.74 21.27
N LYS A 167 3.98 9.21 21.79
CA LYS A 167 4.88 8.35 21.01
C LYS A 167 4.29 6.95 20.89
N SER A 168 4.29 6.40 19.69
CA SER A 168 4.04 4.96 19.54
C SER A 168 5.24 4.20 20.08
N GLU A 169 5.03 3.37 21.10
CA GLU A 169 6.07 2.44 21.56
C GLU A 169 6.21 1.33 20.53
N VAL A 170 7.30 1.38 19.76
CA VAL A 170 7.69 0.27 18.89
C VAL A 170 8.66 -0.59 19.70
N PRO A 171 8.31 -1.84 20.07
CA PRO A 171 9.19 -2.70 20.85
C PRO A 171 10.59 -2.76 20.23
N PHE A 172 11.62 -2.60 21.05
CA PHE A 172 13.03 -2.60 20.64
C PHE A 172 13.45 -3.85 19.83
N THR A 173 12.75 -4.97 20.01
CA THR A 173 12.93 -6.20 19.24
C THR A 173 12.61 -6.06 17.74
N LEU A 174 11.74 -5.11 17.36
CA LEU A 174 11.35 -4.86 15.97
C LEU A 174 12.29 -3.91 15.23
N THR A 175 13.20 -3.22 15.94
CA THR A 175 14.21 -2.33 15.36
C THR A 175 15.49 -3.03 14.90
N HIS A 176 15.67 -4.31 15.27
CA HIS A 176 16.76 -5.14 14.77
C HIS A 176 16.35 -5.89 13.51
N SER A 177 17.31 -6.15 12.62
CA SER A 177 17.13 -7.11 11.53
C SER A 177 16.56 -8.40 12.12
N PRO A 178 15.52 -9.00 11.52
CA PRO A 178 15.04 -10.29 12.00
C PRO A 178 16.23 -11.23 12.04
N SER A 179 16.65 -11.66 13.23
CA SER A 179 17.50 -12.82 13.33
C SER A 179 16.64 -13.95 12.80
N ILE A 180 16.84 -14.32 11.53
CA ILE A 180 16.28 -15.55 11.00
C ILE A 180 16.93 -16.63 11.86
N GLN A 181 16.26 -17.06 12.93
CA GLN A 181 16.57 -18.32 13.55
C GLN A 181 16.08 -19.38 12.57
N TYR A 182 16.88 -19.60 11.54
CA TYR A 182 16.74 -20.72 10.62
C TYR A 182 16.97 -21.95 11.50
N ASN A 183 15.88 -22.51 12.02
CA ASN A 183 16.01 -23.59 12.99
C ASN A 183 16.36 -24.88 12.22
N TYR A 184 16.92 -25.85 12.93
CA TYR A 184 17.36 -27.11 12.35
C TYR A 184 16.24 -27.88 11.64
N GLU A 185 15.01 -27.80 12.16
CA GLU A 185 13.81 -28.44 11.58
C GLU A 185 13.39 -27.80 10.25
N ASP A 186 13.54 -26.48 10.10
CA ASP A 186 13.26 -25.77 8.85
C ASP A 186 14.22 -26.23 7.74
N TYR A 187 15.51 -26.38 8.07
CA TYR A 187 16.52 -26.93 7.16
C TYR A 187 16.22 -28.38 6.77
N LEU A 188 15.89 -29.23 7.75
CA LEU A 188 15.57 -30.63 7.50
C LEU A 188 14.33 -30.78 6.62
N THR A 189 13.31 -29.94 6.83
CA THR A 189 12.08 -29.94 6.05
C THR A 189 12.35 -29.53 4.61
N GLU A 190 13.15 -28.48 4.39
CA GLU A 190 13.55 -28.04 3.05
C GLU A 190 14.42 -29.10 2.35
N LEU A 191 15.42 -29.66 3.03
CA LEU A 191 16.30 -30.70 2.48
C LEU A 191 15.50 -31.94 2.08
N LYS A 192 14.56 -32.38 2.92
CA LYS A 192 13.65 -33.49 2.62
C LYS A 192 12.80 -33.20 1.38
N GLY A 193 12.25 -31.99 1.26
CA GLY A 193 11.48 -31.56 0.09
C GLY A 193 12.31 -31.57 -1.21
N ARG A 194 13.55 -31.07 -1.15
CA ARG A 194 14.48 -31.06 -2.30
C ARG A 194 14.88 -32.48 -2.73
N LEU A 195 15.19 -33.36 -1.78
CA LEU A 195 15.55 -34.76 -2.06
C LEU A 195 14.35 -35.56 -2.62
N GLN A 196 13.14 -35.33 -2.10
CA GLN A 196 11.91 -35.93 -2.63
C GLN A 196 11.56 -35.45 -4.05
N THR A 197 11.86 -34.20 -4.36
CA THR A 197 11.64 -33.65 -5.71
C THR A 197 12.63 -34.26 -6.70
N GLY A 198 13.90 -34.42 -6.31
CA GLY A 198 14.93 -35.07 -7.10
C GLY A 198 14.62 -36.54 -7.42
N THR A 199 14.18 -37.31 -6.42
CA THR A 199 13.76 -38.72 -6.60
C THR A 199 12.55 -38.84 -7.53
N LYS A 200 11.50 -38.02 -7.33
CA LYS A 200 10.33 -37.96 -8.23
C LYS A 200 10.68 -37.57 -9.67
N TRP A 201 11.73 -36.77 -9.88
CA TRP A 201 12.22 -36.41 -11.21
C TRP A 201 12.98 -37.58 -11.86
N GLN A 202 13.82 -38.27 -11.09
CA GLN A 202 14.56 -39.44 -11.56
C GLN A 202 13.63 -40.60 -11.94
N ASP A 203 12.59 -40.85 -11.15
CA ASP A 203 11.58 -41.88 -11.44
C ASP A 203 10.75 -41.54 -12.69
N ARG A 204 10.36 -40.27 -12.84
CA ARG A 204 9.71 -39.79 -14.07
C ARG A 204 10.60 -40.00 -15.28
N ASN A 205 11.89 -39.63 -15.22
CA ASN A 205 12.81 -39.83 -16.34
C ASN A 205 13.04 -41.31 -16.68
N LYS A 206 13.15 -42.19 -15.69
CA LYS A 206 13.20 -43.64 -15.92
C LYS A 206 11.93 -44.15 -16.60
N SER A 207 10.76 -43.64 -16.23
CA SER A 207 9.48 -44.00 -16.86
C SER A 207 9.38 -43.51 -18.31
N TYR A 208 9.87 -42.31 -18.63
CA TYR A 208 9.92 -41.77 -19.99
C TYR A 208 10.91 -42.53 -20.88
N ALA A 209 12.08 -42.90 -20.34
CA ALA A 209 13.08 -43.70 -21.05
C ALA A 209 12.53 -45.11 -21.38
N ARG A 210 11.83 -45.76 -20.43
CA ARG A 210 11.15 -47.04 -20.68
C ARG A 210 10.10 -46.94 -21.79
N LYS A 211 9.21 -45.92 -21.74
CA LYS A 211 8.19 -45.70 -22.78
C LYS A 211 8.79 -45.42 -24.17
N ARG A 212 9.92 -44.71 -24.25
CA ARG A 212 10.64 -44.46 -25.52
C ARG A 212 11.21 -45.75 -26.11
N ALA A 213 11.80 -46.62 -25.28
CA ALA A 213 12.34 -47.90 -25.72
C ALA A 213 11.24 -48.88 -26.18
N THR A 214 10.08 -48.89 -25.51
CA THR A 214 8.94 -49.72 -25.94
C THR A 214 8.35 -49.26 -27.27
N ASN A 215 8.22 -47.94 -27.48
CA ASN A 215 7.68 -47.38 -28.73
C ASN A 215 8.61 -47.54 -29.95
N SER A 216 9.93 -47.68 -29.75
CA SER A 216 10.86 -47.96 -30.85
C SER A 216 10.86 -49.43 -31.28
N MET A 217 10.51 -50.36 -30.40
CA MET A 217 10.40 -51.80 -30.73
C MET A 217 9.10 -52.14 -31.48
N THR A 218 8.03 -51.38 -31.30
CA THR A 218 6.75 -51.59 -32.01
C THR A 218 6.66 -50.92 -33.39
N ARG A 219 7.71 -50.22 -33.83
CA ARG A 219 7.78 -49.53 -35.13
C ARG A 219 8.86 -50.10 -36.07
N GLY A 220 9.42 -51.26 -35.74
CA GLY A 220 10.33 -52.04 -36.58
C GLY A 220 9.62 -53.23 -37.20
#